data_AF-A0A7L2X4S3-F1
#
_entry.id   AF-A0A7L2X4S3-F1
#
_cell.length_a   1.000
_cell.length_b   1.000
_cell.length_c   1.000
_cell.angle_alpha   90.00
_cell.angle_beta   90.00
_cell.angle_gamma   90.00
#
_symmetry.space_group_name_H-M   'P 1'
#
loop_
_entity.id
_entity.type
_entity.pdbx_description
1 polymer ?
#
loop_
_entity_poly.entity_id
_entity_poly.type
_entity_poly.pdbx_seq_one_letter_code
_entity_poly.pdbx_strand_id
1 'polypeptide(L)'
;RVPHFYMIVCLVGNLSPALDSRFQDARLELYKILYGKMGSRMIPAERWRKCLTDTSSFFEPVLGKMIVQEIFPEQTKKFAEQMFSAIQDALCDRLDQVEWMDEQTRQSAKALVSKLQVEIGYPAHILQTDKVNLEYQNLEINEDTFFLNVVACLKVLRENSYLKLLQHHPQNNWHVYPWSVHSYYSIRHHMVVFPAGMFRSPFFHMEFPSAVNFGAIGVFMAHEILHSFYGYVLPGGCPACNRSALQRSIDCLVEQYESYSFNVNGTFTLLENTADTGGLAVAYQAYKNWLKKHKEEKDLPKIGLSHDQLFY
;
A
#
# COMPACT_ATOMS: atom_id res chain seq x y z
N ARG A 1 -2.07 42.28 2.04
CA ARG A 1 -2.92 42.09 0.82
C ARG A 1 -2.64 40.76 0.14
N VAL A 2 -1.41 40.46 -0.29
CA VAL A 2 -1.06 39.17 -0.93
C VAL A 2 -1.44 37.92 -0.11
N PRO A 3 -1.20 37.85 1.22
CA PRO A 3 -1.60 36.68 2.01
C PRO A 3 -3.12 36.46 2.04
N HIS A 4 -3.90 37.55 2.07
CA HIS A 4 -5.36 37.49 2.08
C HIS A 4 -5.92 36.95 0.77
N PHE A 5 -5.41 37.43 -0.37
CA PHE A 5 -5.77 36.89 -1.68
C PHE A 5 -5.43 35.40 -1.78
N TYR A 6 -4.24 35.01 -1.35
CA TYR A 6 -3.83 33.60 -1.33
C TYR A 6 -4.77 32.73 -0.49
N MET A 7 -5.11 33.15 0.73
CA MET A 7 -6.05 32.42 1.60
C MET A 7 -7.44 32.26 0.96
N ILE A 8 -7.96 33.30 0.30
CA ILE A 8 -9.25 33.22 -0.42
C ILE A 8 -9.15 32.22 -1.57
N VAL A 9 -8.09 32.28 -2.38
CA VAL A 9 -7.90 31.35 -3.51
C VAL A 9 -7.81 29.91 -3.01
N CYS A 10 -7.10 29.63 -1.92
CA CYS A 10 -7.05 28.31 -1.30
C CYS A 10 -8.42 27.85 -0.82
N LEU A 11 -9.19 28.73 -0.17
CA LEU A 11 -10.54 28.42 0.31
C LEU A 11 -11.49 28.08 -0.84
N VAL A 12 -11.51 28.92 -1.89
CA VAL A 12 -12.32 28.68 -3.09
C VAL A 12 -11.86 27.40 -3.80
N GLY A 13 -10.55 27.18 -3.90
CA GLY A 13 -9.98 25.97 -4.49
C GLY A 13 -10.44 24.70 -3.78
N ASN A 14 -10.51 24.70 -2.46
CA ASN A 14 -10.95 23.55 -1.65
C ASN A 14 -12.46 23.33 -1.66
N LEU A 15 -13.27 24.39 -1.74
CA LEU A 15 -14.73 24.29 -1.70
C LEU A 15 -15.39 24.17 -3.07
N SER A 16 -14.72 24.60 -4.15
CA SER A 16 -15.22 24.50 -5.52
C SER A 16 -15.68 23.10 -5.97
N PRO A 17 -15.11 21.97 -5.52
CA PRO A 17 -15.61 20.64 -5.88
C PRO A 17 -17.02 20.32 -5.34
N ALA A 18 -17.51 21.11 -4.37
CA ALA A 18 -18.85 20.99 -3.80
C ALA A 18 -19.87 21.96 -4.42
N LEU A 19 -19.46 22.79 -5.37
CA LEU A 19 -20.31 23.75 -6.08
C LEU A 19 -20.82 23.18 -7.41
N ASP A 20 -21.64 23.94 -8.12
CA ASP A 20 -22.21 23.53 -9.39
C ASP A 20 -21.17 23.33 -10.51
N SER A 21 -21.62 22.84 -11.66
CA SER A 21 -20.76 22.48 -12.79
C SER A 21 -19.85 23.62 -13.26
N ARG A 22 -20.28 24.89 -13.15
CA ARG A 22 -19.45 26.04 -13.61
C ARG A 22 -18.12 26.09 -12.88
N PHE A 23 -18.13 25.81 -11.57
CA PHE A 23 -16.91 25.78 -10.75
C PHE A 23 -16.09 24.52 -11.00
N GLN A 24 -16.75 23.38 -11.16
CA GLN A 24 -16.07 22.11 -11.44
C GLN A 24 -15.38 22.12 -12.82
N ASP A 25 -16.03 22.70 -13.83
CA ASP A 25 -15.50 22.86 -15.19
C ASP A 25 -14.31 23.81 -15.22
N ALA A 26 -14.40 24.97 -14.56
CA ALA A 26 -13.28 25.92 -14.44
C ALA A 26 -12.06 25.29 -13.75
N ARG A 27 -12.29 24.49 -12.69
CA ARG A 27 -11.22 23.74 -12.02
C ARG A 27 -10.61 22.69 -12.94
N LEU A 28 -11.42 21.97 -13.70
CA LEU A 28 -10.96 20.97 -14.66
C LEU A 28 -10.14 21.61 -15.78
N GLU A 29 -10.54 22.78 -16.28
CA GLU A 29 -9.78 23.56 -17.26
C GLU A 29 -8.41 23.94 -16.72
N LEU A 30 -8.34 24.51 -15.52
CA LEU A 30 -7.08 24.84 -14.86
C LEU A 30 -6.17 23.60 -14.72
N TYR A 31 -6.74 22.47 -14.28
CA TYR A 31 -5.97 21.24 -14.12
C TYR A 31 -5.43 20.71 -15.45
N LYS A 32 -6.21 20.77 -16.53
CA LYS A 32 -5.77 20.40 -17.89
C LYS A 32 -4.62 21.26 -18.37
N ILE A 33 -4.59 22.56 -18.03
CA ILE A 33 -3.50 23.47 -18.39
C ILE A 33 -2.24 23.14 -17.57
N LEU A 34 -2.37 22.95 -16.26
CA LEU A 34 -1.22 22.73 -15.37
C LEU A 34 -0.55 21.37 -15.55
N TYR A 35 -1.33 20.31 -15.79
CA TYR A 35 -0.85 18.92 -15.78
C TYR A 35 -1.02 18.20 -17.12
N GLY A 36 -1.53 18.88 -18.15
CA GLY A 36 -1.77 18.32 -19.48
C GLY A 36 -2.87 17.25 -19.52
N LYS A 37 -2.98 16.54 -20.65
CA LYS A 37 -3.91 15.39 -20.83
C LYS A 37 -3.46 14.11 -20.11
N MET A 38 -2.25 14.06 -19.54
CA MET A 38 -1.72 12.89 -18.83
C MET A 38 -2.29 12.72 -17.41
N GLY A 39 -2.99 13.72 -16.88
CA GLY A 39 -3.65 13.65 -15.57
C GLY A 39 -4.98 12.88 -15.60
N SER A 40 -4.96 11.58 -15.88
CA SER A 40 -6.13 10.68 -15.85
C SER A 40 -6.89 10.66 -14.50
N ARG A 41 -6.37 11.32 -13.45
CA ARG A 41 -7.03 11.41 -12.13
C ARG A 41 -8.22 12.38 -12.08
N MET A 42 -8.38 13.24 -13.08
CA MET A 42 -9.50 14.19 -13.18
C MET A 42 -10.31 14.03 -14.49
N ILE A 43 -10.37 12.82 -15.06
CA ILE A 43 -11.46 12.51 -16.00
C ILE A 43 -12.78 12.84 -15.27
N PRO A 44 -13.78 13.47 -15.90
CA PRO A 44 -15.10 13.65 -15.28
C PRO A 44 -15.60 12.28 -14.84
N ALA A 45 -15.42 11.99 -13.54
CA ALA A 45 -15.93 10.76 -12.97
C ALA A 45 -17.44 10.84 -13.12
N GLU A 46 -18.08 9.76 -13.58
CA GLU A 46 -19.53 9.64 -13.53
C GLU A 46 -20.00 10.12 -12.16
N ARG A 47 -21.11 10.87 -12.10
CA ARG A 47 -21.52 11.58 -10.86
C ARG A 47 -21.48 10.67 -9.63
N TRP A 48 -21.92 9.42 -9.77
CA TRP A 48 -21.91 8.43 -8.70
C TRP A 48 -20.49 8.08 -8.21
N ARG A 49 -19.47 8.01 -9.09
CA ARG A 49 -18.07 7.76 -8.72
C ARG A 49 -17.51 8.95 -7.95
N LYS A 50 -17.82 10.18 -8.37
CA LYS A 50 -17.44 11.39 -7.63
C LYS A 50 -18.07 11.36 -6.23
N CYS A 51 -19.38 11.13 -6.15
CA CYS A 51 -20.07 11.03 -4.86
C CYS A 51 -19.44 9.96 -3.97
N LEU A 52 -19.11 8.77 -4.51
CA LEU A 52 -18.43 7.72 -3.76
C LEU A 52 -17.05 8.14 -3.25
N THR A 53 -16.23 8.81 -4.07
CA THR A 53 -14.93 9.35 -3.67
C THR A 53 -15.05 10.41 -2.58
N ASP A 54 -16.02 11.33 -2.72
CA ASP A 54 -16.28 12.38 -1.73
C ASP A 54 -16.73 11.75 -0.41
N THR A 55 -17.68 10.82 -0.44
CA THR A 55 -18.14 10.09 0.75
C THR A 55 -17.00 9.30 1.40
N SER A 56 -16.17 8.62 0.60
CA SER A 56 -14.98 7.90 1.07
C SER A 56 -13.99 8.80 1.81
N SER A 57 -13.88 10.07 1.42
CA SER A 57 -12.96 11.02 2.06
C SER A 57 -13.42 11.48 3.44
N PHE A 58 -14.72 11.44 3.73
CA PHE A 58 -15.30 11.89 5.00
C PHE A 58 -15.72 10.73 5.92
N PHE A 59 -16.12 9.60 5.35
CA PHE A 59 -16.73 8.46 6.04
C PHE A 59 -15.90 7.19 5.92
N GLU A 60 -14.57 7.33 5.96
CA GLU A 60 -13.64 6.23 5.74
C GLU A 60 -13.87 5.03 6.67
N PRO A 61 -13.96 5.19 8.01
CA PRO A 61 -14.18 4.05 8.90
C PRO A 61 -15.53 3.34 8.66
N VAL A 62 -16.57 4.11 8.30
CA VAL A 62 -17.92 3.59 8.03
C VAL A 62 -17.92 2.75 6.75
N LEU A 63 -17.43 3.32 5.65
CA LEU A 63 -17.33 2.61 4.38
C LEU A 63 -16.33 1.46 4.45
N GLY A 64 -15.24 1.63 5.20
CA GLY A 64 -14.24 0.61 5.45
C GLY A 64 -14.84 -0.63 6.06
N LYS A 65 -15.63 -0.47 7.13
CA LYS A 65 -16.36 -1.59 7.73
C LYS A 65 -17.28 -2.27 6.71
N MET A 66 -18.11 -1.51 6.01
CA MET A 66 -19.08 -2.05 5.04
C MET A 66 -18.38 -2.82 3.91
N ILE A 67 -17.34 -2.24 3.32
CA ILE A 67 -16.63 -2.83 2.18
C ILE A 67 -15.85 -4.07 2.63
N VAL A 68 -15.10 -4.00 3.73
CA VAL A 68 -14.29 -5.11 4.23
C VAL A 68 -15.15 -6.33 4.56
N GLN A 69 -16.32 -6.12 5.18
CA GLN A 69 -17.25 -7.21 5.48
C GLN A 69 -17.72 -7.96 4.23
N GLU A 70 -17.82 -7.25 3.10
CA GLU A 70 -18.20 -7.83 1.81
C GLU A 70 -17.02 -8.52 1.11
N ILE A 71 -15.84 -7.89 1.14
CA ILE A 71 -14.73 -8.30 0.24
C ILE A 71 -13.66 -9.17 0.90
N PHE A 72 -13.61 -9.23 2.23
CA PHE A 72 -12.47 -9.80 2.96
C PHE A 72 -12.92 -10.69 4.12
N PRO A 73 -13.38 -11.91 3.81
CA PRO A 73 -13.80 -12.87 4.83
C PRO A 73 -12.61 -13.33 5.68
N GLU A 74 -12.88 -13.74 6.91
CA GLU A 74 -11.88 -14.16 7.90
C GLU A 74 -10.94 -15.27 7.39
N GLN A 75 -11.44 -16.17 6.55
CA GLN A 75 -10.61 -17.23 5.94
C GLN A 75 -9.53 -16.65 5.01
N THR A 76 -9.85 -15.61 4.25
CA THR A 76 -8.88 -14.92 3.40
C THR A 76 -7.77 -14.29 4.23
N LYS A 77 -8.13 -13.67 5.37
CA LYS A 77 -7.16 -13.10 6.30
C LYS A 77 -6.17 -14.16 6.80
N LYS A 78 -6.69 -15.28 7.30
CA LYS A 78 -5.86 -16.39 7.82
C LYS A 78 -4.91 -16.95 6.75
N PHE A 79 -5.40 -17.11 5.52
CA PHE A 79 -4.57 -17.60 4.43
C PHE A 79 -3.49 -16.58 4.04
N ALA A 80 -3.83 -15.30 3.98
CA ALA A 80 -2.87 -14.23 3.72
C ALA A 80 -1.77 -14.15 4.80
N GLU A 81 -2.13 -14.31 6.07
CA GLU A 81 -1.17 -14.37 7.19
C GLU A 81 -0.23 -15.59 7.09
N GLN A 82 -0.74 -16.75 6.68
CA GLN A 82 0.08 -17.94 6.43
C GLN A 82 1.05 -17.74 5.26
N MET A 83 0.59 -17.16 4.15
CA MET A 83 1.44 -16.81 3.02
C MET A 83 2.54 -15.84 3.44
N PHE A 84 2.18 -14.79 4.19
CA PHE A 84 3.14 -13.81 4.67
C PHE A 84 4.21 -14.46 5.57
N SER A 85 3.81 -15.34 6.48
CA SER A 85 4.75 -16.11 7.30
C SER A 85 5.71 -16.96 6.45
N ALA A 86 5.22 -17.61 5.39
CA ALA A 86 6.07 -18.38 4.48
C ALA A 86 7.09 -17.49 3.71
N ILE A 87 6.72 -16.25 3.42
CA ILE A 87 7.58 -15.26 2.78
C ILE A 87 8.64 -14.74 3.74
N GLN A 88 8.28 -14.49 5.01
CA GLN A 88 9.24 -14.13 6.05
C GLN A 88 10.28 -15.25 6.26
N ASP A 89 9.83 -16.50 6.32
CA ASP A 89 10.72 -17.67 6.43
C ASP A 89 11.69 -17.72 5.23
N ALA A 90 11.19 -17.58 4.01
CA ALA A 90 12.00 -17.60 2.81
C ALA A 90 13.00 -16.45 2.72
N LEU A 91 12.65 -15.27 3.24
CA LEU A 91 13.58 -14.15 3.37
C LEU A 91 14.68 -14.46 4.38
N CYS A 92 14.34 -15.03 5.54
CA CYS A 92 15.33 -15.46 6.53
C CYS A 92 16.29 -16.52 5.98
N ASP A 93 15.78 -17.48 5.21
CA ASP A 93 16.60 -18.49 4.50
C ASP A 93 17.53 -17.82 3.47
N ARG A 94 17.01 -16.83 2.72
CA ARG A 94 17.81 -16.06 1.74
C ARG A 94 18.92 -15.27 2.43
N LEU A 95 18.63 -14.70 3.60
CA LEU A 95 19.60 -14.02 4.42
C LEU A 95 20.72 -14.96 4.88
N ASP A 96 20.56 -16.28 4.88
CA ASP A 96 21.67 -17.23 5.14
C ASP A 96 22.60 -17.45 3.96
N GLN A 97 22.21 -17.02 2.77
CA GLN A 97 22.97 -17.22 1.54
C GLN A 97 23.64 -15.95 1.01
N VAL A 98 23.33 -14.77 1.56
CA VAL A 98 23.95 -13.51 1.10
C VAL A 98 25.42 -13.45 1.52
N GLU A 99 26.30 -13.15 0.56
CA GLU A 99 27.75 -13.09 0.79
C GLU A 99 28.21 -11.73 1.34
N TRP A 100 27.39 -10.70 1.20
CA TRP A 100 27.77 -9.33 1.54
C TRP A 100 27.53 -8.97 3.01
N MET A 101 26.75 -9.76 3.75
CA MET A 101 26.56 -9.62 5.20
C MET A 101 27.44 -10.60 5.98
N ASP A 102 28.12 -10.12 7.02
CA ASP A 102 28.75 -11.00 8.01
C ASP A 102 27.68 -11.65 8.92
N GLU A 103 28.10 -12.58 9.76
CA GLU A 103 27.19 -13.33 10.63
C GLU A 103 26.43 -12.42 11.61
N GLN A 104 27.11 -11.43 12.21
CA GLN A 104 26.47 -10.54 13.18
C GLN A 104 25.41 -9.63 12.53
N THR A 105 25.72 -9.09 11.35
CA THR A 105 24.78 -8.28 10.56
C THR A 105 23.60 -9.13 10.12
N ARG A 106 23.84 -10.36 9.69
CA ARG A 106 22.80 -11.32 9.29
C ARG A 106 21.83 -11.64 10.42
N GLN A 107 22.32 -11.90 11.62
CA GLN A 107 21.46 -12.11 12.79
C GLN A 107 20.66 -10.84 13.14
N SER A 108 21.26 -9.66 13.01
CA SER A 108 20.57 -8.38 13.21
C SER A 108 19.47 -8.16 12.16
N ALA A 109 19.72 -8.52 10.91
CA ALA A 109 18.75 -8.47 9.81
C ALA A 109 17.58 -9.44 10.02
N LYS A 110 17.84 -10.66 10.50
CA LYS A 110 16.77 -11.61 10.88
C LYS A 110 15.94 -11.09 12.05
N ALA A 111 16.59 -10.49 13.05
CA ALA A 111 15.92 -9.86 14.18
C ALA A 111 15.10 -8.62 13.77
N LEU A 112 15.47 -7.93 12.69
CA LEU A 112 14.67 -6.87 12.09
C LEU A 112 13.40 -7.46 11.49
N VAL A 113 13.50 -8.49 10.63
CA VAL A 113 12.33 -9.14 10.01
C VAL A 113 11.36 -9.70 11.06
N SER A 114 11.87 -10.27 12.16
CA SER A 114 11.02 -10.84 13.21
C SER A 114 10.28 -9.80 14.07
N LYS A 115 10.76 -8.55 14.10
CA LYS A 115 10.12 -7.43 14.82
C LYS A 115 9.16 -6.63 13.94
N LEU A 116 9.09 -6.94 12.65
CA LEU A 116 8.22 -6.25 11.71
C LEU A 116 6.76 -6.43 12.10
N GLN A 117 6.04 -5.31 12.27
CA GLN A 117 4.60 -5.33 12.47
C GLN A 117 3.89 -5.60 11.14
N VAL A 118 2.85 -6.43 11.16
CA VAL A 118 2.16 -6.89 9.95
C VAL A 118 0.68 -6.60 10.08
N GLU A 119 0.16 -5.80 9.17
CA GLU A 119 -1.23 -5.37 9.16
C GLU A 119 -1.89 -5.81 7.85
N ILE A 120 -2.75 -6.83 7.91
CA ILE A 120 -3.41 -7.43 6.74
C ILE A 120 -4.93 -7.22 6.82
N GLY A 121 -5.49 -6.67 5.76
CA GLY A 121 -6.92 -6.45 5.58
C GLY A 121 -7.36 -5.05 5.99
N TYR A 122 -7.48 -4.81 7.30
CA TYR A 122 -8.09 -3.59 7.81
C TYR A 122 -7.69 -3.28 9.25
N PRO A 123 -7.69 -1.99 9.66
CA PRO A 123 -7.39 -1.61 11.03
C PRO A 123 -8.54 -2.00 11.97
N ALA A 124 -8.22 -2.63 13.11
CA ALA A 124 -9.22 -3.22 14.00
C ALA A 124 -10.30 -2.26 14.53
N HIS A 125 -10.01 -0.95 14.59
CA HIS A 125 -10.94 0.04 15.12
C HIS A 125 -12.18 0.25 14.24
N ILE A 126 -12.12 0.00 12.92
CA ILE A 126 -13.26 0.22 12.02
C ILE A 126 -14.41 -0.76 12.29
N LEU A 127 -14.14 -1.90 12.93
CA LEU A 127 -15.17 -2.84 13.36
C LEU A 127 -15.86 -2.42 14.66
N GLN A 128 -15.29 -1.46 15.40
CA GLN A 128 -15.78 -1.00 16.70
C GLN A 128 -16.82 0.10 16.48
N THR A 129 -18.07 -0.32 16.22
CA THR A 129 -19.17 0.57 15.81
C THR A 129 -19.37 1.75 16.77
N ASP A 130 -19.27 1.52 18.08
CA ASP A 130 -19.42 2.59 19.08
C ASP A 130 -18.34 3.66 18.97
N LYS A 131 -17.10 3.27 18.67
CA LYS A 131 -16.01 4.22 18.45
C LYS A 131 -16.20 5.02 17.17
N VAL A 132 -16.60 4.35 16.09
CA VAL A 132 -16.90 5.01 14.82
C VAL A 132 -18.06 6.00 14.99
N ASN A 133 -19.14 5.61 15.69
CA ASN A 133 -20.27 6.50 15.97
C ASN A 133 -19.84 7.74 16.77
N LEU A 134 -18.91 7.59 17.71
CA LEU A 134 -18.38 8.71 18.49
C LEU A 134 -17.66 9.74 17.60
N GLU A 135 -16.98 9.32 16.53
CA GLU A 135 -16.32 10.24 15.60
C GLU A 135 -17.31 11.11 14.82
N TYR A 136 -18.55 10.67 14.67
CA TYR A 136 -19.61 11.33 13.90
C TYR A 136 -20.77 11.84 14.75
N GLN A 137 -20.66 11.81 16.09
CA GLN A 137 -21.78 12.10 17.00
C GLN A 137 -22.40 13.50 16.82
N ASN A 138 -21.62 14.47 16.34
CA ASN A 138 -22.05 15.86 16.13
C ASN A 138 -22.27 16.19 14.65
N LEU A 139 -22.25 15.18 13.76
CA LEU A 139 -22.42 15.37 12.33
C LEU A 139 -23.88 15.20 11.93
N GLU A 140 -24.47 16.26 11.39
CA GLU A 140 -25.80 16.23 10.77
C GLU A 140 -25.66 16.36 9.25
N ILE A 141 -26.28 15.45 8.51
CA ILE A 141 -26.30 15.42 7.05
C ILE A 141 -27.74 15.61 6.58
N ASN A 142 -27.94 16.48 5.59
CA ASN A 142 -29.25 16.74 4.99
C ASN A 142 -29.17 16.51 3.47
N GLU A 143 -30.12 15.74 2.92
CA GLU A 143 -30.11 15.29 1.51
C GLU A 143 -30.13 16.44 0.49
N ASP A 144 -30.72 17.59 0.84
CA ASP A 144 -30.92 18.73 -0.06
C ASP A 144 -29.77 19.75 -0.02
N THR A 145 -28.81 19.61 0.91
CA THR A 145 -27.80 20.65 1.18
C THR A 145 -26.35 20.15 1.10
N PHE A 146 -25.96 19.60 -0.06
CA PHE A 146 -24.63 19.02 -0.28
C PHE A 146 -23.45 19.92 0.14
N PHE A 147 -23.48 21.21 -0.22
CA PHE A 147 -22.41 22.14 0.16
C PHE A 147 -22.31 22.30 1.69
N LEU A 148 -23.44 22.40 2.38
CA LEU A 148 -23.47 22.51 3.84
C LEU A 148 -22.99 21.22 4.50
N ASN A 149 -23.34 20.05 3.93
CA ASN A 149 -22.80 18.76 4.38
C ASN A 149 -21.28 18.72 4.28
N VAL A 150 -20.69 19.15 3.16
CA VAL A 150 -19.22 19.21 3.00
C VAL A 150 -18.59 20.12 4.06
N VAL A 151 -19.18 21.28 4.32
CA VAL A 151 -18.70 22.19 5.37
C VAL A 151 -18.83 21.56 6.77
N ALA A 152 -19.93 20.87 7.06
CA ALA A 152 -20.13 20.16 8.33
C ALA A 152 -19.08 19.05 8.51
N CYS A 153 -18.85 18.22 7.48
CA CYS A 153 -17.81 17.18 7.51
C CYS A 153 -16.41 17.77 7.73
N LEU A 154 -16.05 18.87 7.06
CA LEU A 154 -14.77 19.55 7.26
C LEU A 154 -14.58 20.06 8.70
N LYS A 155 -15.66 20.53 9.35
CA LYS A 155 -15.60 20.94 10.76
C LYS A 155 -15.33 19.75 11.68
N VAL A 156 -16.05 18.65 11.49
CA VAL A 156 -15.88 17.41 12.27
C VAL A 156 -14.49 16.81 12.07
N LEU A 157 -13.98 16.76 10.83
CA LEU A 157 -12.61 16.30 10.55
C LEU A 157 -11.56 17.13 11.30
N ARG A 158 -11.74 18.45 11.33
CA ARG A 158 -10.85 19.36 12.05
C ARG A 158 -10.91 19.12 13.56
N GLU A 159 -12.10 18.98 14.12
CA GLU A 159 -12.30 18.69 15.55
C GLU A 159 -11.68 17.35 15.95
N ASN A 160 -11.93 16.28 15.18
CA ASN A 160 -11.34 14.97 15.40
C ASN A 160 -9.82 15.00 15.29
N SER A 161 -9.25 15.80 14.37
CA SER A 161 -7.81 15.99 14.28
C SER A 161 -7.22 16.62 15.54
N TYR A 162 -7.90 17.61 16.15
CA TYR A 162 -7.45 18.17 17.44
C TYR A 162 -7.54 17.16 18.58
N LEU A 163 -8.61 16.38 18.66
CA LEU A 163 -8.76 15.33 19.67
C LEU A 163 -7.67 14.25 19.54
N LYS A 164 -7.29 13.88 18.31
CA LYS A 164 -6.20 12.93 18.06
C LYS A 164 -4.84 13.45 18.56
N LEU A 165 -4.58 14.76 18.52
CA LEU A 165 -3.35 15.34 19.06
C LEU A 165 -3.25 15.23 20.59
N LEU A 166 -4.38 15.11 21.29
CA LEU A 166 -4.44 14.97 22.74
C LEU A 166 -4.32 13.52 23.22
N GLN A 167 -4.35 12.54 22.31
CA GLN A 167 -4.24 11.12 22.66
C GLN A 167 -2.76 10.71 22.81
N HIS A 168 -2.44 10.04 23.92
CA HIS A 168 -1.07 9.62 24.28
C HIS A 168 -0.48 8.52 23.39
N HIS A 169 -1.31 7.81 22.63
CA HIS A 169 -0.86 6.77 21.72
C HIS A 169 -1.26 7.12 20.29
N PRO A 170 -0.31 7.10 19.34
CA PRO A 170 -0.68 7.17 17.94
C PRO A 170 -1.56 5.95 17.64
N GLN A 171 -2.82 6.18 17.30
CA GLN A 171 -3.61 5.13 16.67
C GLN A 171 -2.87 4.69 15.38
N ASN A 172 -2.91 3.40 15.06
CA ASN A 172 -2.40 2.85 13.80
C ASN A 172 -3.15 3.48 12.62
N ASN A 173 -2.71 4.68 12.23
CA ASN A 173 -3.29 5.46 11.15
C ASN A 173 -2.69 4.92 9.86
N TRP A 174 -3.46 4.07 9.19
CA TRP A 174 -3.12 3.63 7.86
C TRP A 174 -3.07 4.84 6.91
N HIS A 175 -2.12 4.85 5.98
CA HIS A 175 -2.03 5.88 4.94
C HIS A 175 -2.90 5.59 3.72
N VAL A 176 -3.58 4.45 3.73
CA VAL A 176 -4.41 3.94 2.65
C VAL A 176 -5.73 3.46 3.22
N TYR A 177 -6.78 3.53 2.40
CA TYR A 177 -8.07 2.94 2.74
C TYR A 177 -7.98 1.40 2.82
N PRO A 178 -8.78 0.74 3.68
CA PRO A 178 -8.85 -0.71 3.76
C PRO A 178 -9.19 -1.40 2.41
N TRP A 179 -9.92 -0.72 1.53
CA TRP A 179 -10.28 -1.23 0.20
C TRP A 179 -9.32 -0.79 -0.92
N SER A 180 -8.22 -0.11 -0.59
CA SER A 180 -7.19 0.24 -1.56
C SER A 180 -6.48 -1.00 -2.11
N VAL A 181 -5.88 -0.84 -3.28
CA VAL A 181 -5.04 -1.87 -3.93
C VAL A 181 -3.55 -1.50 -3.86
N HIS A 182 -3.14 -0.86 -2.77
CA HIS A 182 -1.78 -0.36 -2.57
C HIS A 182 -1.30 -0.70 -1.17
N SER A 183 -0.20 -1.45 -1.10
CA SER A 183 0.54 -1.76 0.12
C SER A 183 1.59 -0.69 0.39
N TYR A 184 2.15 -0.69 1.60
CA TYR A 184 3.33 0.10 1.91
C TYR A 184 4.06 -0.42 3.16
N TYR A 185 5.35 -0.09 3.23
CA TYR A 185 6.17 -0.16 4.43
C TYR A 185 6.29 1.20 5.13
N SER A 186 6.02 1.24 6.43
CA SER A 186 6.20 2.41 7.29
C SER A 186 7.53 2.35 8.03
N ILE A 187 8.49 3.17 7.63
CA ILE A 187 9.78 3.31 8.36
C ILE A 187 9.54 3.73 9.81
N ARG A 188 8.60 4.65 10.05
CA ARG A 188 8.32 5.20 11.40
C ARG A 188 7.84 4.13 12.38
N HIS A 189 6.99 3.21 11.92
CA HIS A 189 6.37 2.20 12.77
C HIS A 189 7.01 0.82 12.62
N HIS A 190 7.95 0.67 11.69
CA HIS A 190 8.50 -0.62 11.28
C HIS A 190 7.38 -1.64 11.02
N MET A 191 6.51 -1.28 10.08
CA MET A 191 5.24 -1.97 9.84
C MET A 191 4.97 -2.08 8.34
N VAL A 192 4.48 -3.23 7.88
CA VAL A 192 3.93 -3.40 6.53
C VAL A 192 2.41 -3.46 6.58
N VAL A 193 1.76 -2.84 5.60
CA VAL A 193 0.29 -2.78 5.51
C VAL A 193 -0.16 -3.32 4.15
N PHE A 194 -1.06 -4.29 4.18
CA PHE A 194 -1.70 -4.87 2.99
C PHE A 194 -3.23 -4.74 3.12
N PRO A 195 -3.86 -3.77 2.45
CA PRO A 195 -5.29 -3.58 2.57
C PRO A 195 -6.12 -4.72 1.96
N ALA A 196 -7.32 -4.93 2.49
CA ALA A 196 -8.29 -5.93 2.03
C ALA A 196 -8.59 -5.85 0.52
N GLY A 197 -8.53 -4.66 -0.07
CA GLY A 197 -8.71 -4.46 -1.50
C GLY A 197 -7.71 -5.23 -2.38
N MET A 198 -6.51 -5.52 -1.86
CA MET A 198 -5.49 -6.31 -2.57
C MET A 198 -5.80 -7.81 -2.60
N PHE A 199 -6.64 -8.30 -1.70
CA PHE A 199 -6.92 -9.74 -1.57
C PHE A 199 -8.11 -10.17 -2.42
N ARG A 200 -8.10 -9.74 -3.68
CA ARG A 200 -9.12 -10.03 -4.69
C ARG A 200 -8.49 -10.20 -6.06
N SER A 201 -9.25 -10.78 -6.98
CA SER A 201 -8.83 -10.90 -8.38
C SER A 201 -8.52 -9.50 -8.98
N PRO A 202 -7.42 -9.37 -9.76
CA PRO A 202 -6.54 -10.44 -10.25
C PRO A 202 -5.38 -10.82 -9.31
N PHE A 203 -5.18 -10.12 -8.19
CA PHE A 203 -4.00 -10.31 -7.34
C PHE A 203 -4.08 -11.53 -6.42
N PHE A 204 -5.30 -11.92 -6.04
CA PHE A 204 -5.53 -12.99 -5.08
C PHE A 204 -6.90 -13.62 -5.24
N HIS A 205 -6.98 -14.94 -5.05
CA HIS A 205 -8.23 -15.63 -4.80
C HIS A 205 -7.97 -16.91 -4.00
N MET A 206 -8.90 -17.27 -3.10
CA MET A 206 -8.82 -18.52 -2.32
C MET A 206 -8.79 -19.79 -3.18
N GLU A 207 -9.31 -19.70 -4.41
CA GLU A 207 -9.35 -20.82 -5.34
C GLU A 207 -8.24 -20.81 -6.39
N PHE A 208 -7.42 -19.75 -6.45
CA PHE A 208 -6.29 -19.71 -7.36
C PHE A 208 -5.23 -20.75 -6.97
N PRO A 209 -4.45 -21.27 -7.95
CA PRO A 209 -3.26 -22.03 -7.65
C PRO A 209 -2.33 -21.24 -6.72
N SER A 210 -1.59 -21.94 -5.86
CA SER A 210 -0.63 -21.29 -4.97
C SER A 210 0.41 -20.52 -5.76
N ALA A 211 0.86 -21.05 -6.90
CA ALA A 211 1.71 -20.33 -7.86
C ALA A 211 1.22 -18.91 -8.19
N VAL A 212 -0.07 -18.74 -8.50
CA VAL A 212 -0.64 -17.44 -8.88
C VAL A 212 -0.70 -16.50 -7.68
N ASN A 213 -1.15 -16.99 -6.51
CA ASN A 213 -1.20 -16.16 -5.31
C ASN A 213 0.20 -15.72 -4.86
N PHE A 214 1.20 -16.61 -4.88
CA PHE A 214 2.57 -16.24 -4.54
C PHE A 214 3.24 -15.35 -5.60
N GLY A 215 2.93 -15.56 -6.89
CA GLY A 215 3.44 -14.76 -8.01
C GLY A 215 2.83 -13.35 -8.09
N ALA A 216 1.62 -13.17 -7.57
CA ALA A 216 0.97 -11.87 -7.46
C ALA A 216 1.13 -11.27 -6.05
N ILE A 217 0.19 -11.55 -5.13
CA ILE A 217 0.21 -10.93 -3.79
C ILE A 217 1.48 -11.29 -3.00
N GLY A 218 2.06 -12.47 -3.21
CA GLY A 218 3.30 -12.87 -2.54
C GLY A 218 4.51 -12.03 -2.95
N VAL A 219 4.58 -11.58 -4.20
CA VAL A 219 5.63 -10.66 -4.66
C VAL A 219 5.48 -9.30 -3.97
N PHE A 220 4.26 -8.77 -3.86
CA PHE A 220 4.02 -7.52 -3.11
C PHE A 220 4.36 -7.68 -1.63
N MET A 221 4.00 -8.81 -1.01
CA MET A 221 4.38 -9.09 0.37
C MET A 221 5.90 -9.08 0.58
N ALA A 222 6.64 -9.74 -0.30
CA ALA A 222 8.09 -9.78 -0.24
C ALA A 222 8.74 -8.41 -0.52
N HIS A 223 8.21 -7.67 -1.51
CA HIS A 223 8.64 -6.32 -1.86
C HIS A 223 8.58 -5.38 -0.65
N GLU A 224 7.44 -5.32 0.05
CA GLU A 224 7.27 -4.42 1.19
C GLU A 224 8.16 -4.79 2.39
N ILE A 225 8.40 -6.09 2.62
CA ILE A 225 9.36 -6.50 3.66
C ILE A 225 10.78 -6.03 3.30
N LEU A 226 11.17 -6.09 2.03
CA LEU A 226 12.50 -5.67 1.59
C LEU A 226 12.75 -4.17 1.75
N HIS A 227 11.69 -3.34 1.79
CA HIS A 227 11.83 -1.93 2.16
C HIS A 227 12.39 -1.74 3.59
N SER A 228 12.26 -2.73 4.49
CA SER A 228 12.91 -2.64 5.80
C SER A 228 14.44 -2.67 5.72
N PHE A 229 15.01 -3.12 4.60
CA PHE A 229 16.45 -3.26 4.40
C PHE A 229 17.13 -2.04 3.81
N TYR A 230 16.40 -0.94 3.57
CA TYR A 230 16.97 0.32 3.07
C TYR A 230 18.18 0.79 3.89
N GLY A 231 18.10 0.63 5.20
CA GLY A 231 19.19 0.97 6.13
C GLY A 231 20.47 0.14 5.92
N TYR A 232 20.43 -1.02 5.27
CA TYR A 232 21.63 -1.81 4.94
C TYR A 232 22.16 -1.52 3.53
N VAL A 233 21.26 -1.23 2.58
CA VAL A 233 21.59 -1.03 1.16
C VAL A 233 22.15 0.38 0.91
N LEU A 234 21.64 1.38 1.63
CA LEU A 234 22.08 2.76 1.46
C LEU A 234 23.55 2.95 1.88
N PRO A 235 24.27 3.90 1.24
CA PRO A 235 25.68 4.15 1.53
C PRO A 235 25.95 4.37 3.03
N GLY A 236 26.90 3.62 3.58
CA GLY A 236 27.27 3.69 5.01
C GLY A 236 26.31 2.96 5.97
N GLY A 237 25.22 2.40 5.45
CA GLY A 237 24.18 1.72 6.22
C GLY A 237 24.61 0.39 6.84
N CYS A 238 25.57 -0.30 6.22
CA CYS A 238 26.19 -1.49 6.80
C CYS A 238 27.73 -1.38 6.82
N PRO A 239 28.31 -0.78 7.88
CA PRO A 239 29.77 -0.62 7.97
C PRO A 239 30.54 -1.94 8.05
N ALA A 240 29.96 -2.97 8.70
CA ALA A 240 30.55 -4.30 8.86
C ALA A 240 30.38 -5.21 7.62
N CYS A 241 29.52 -4.83 6.67
CA CYS A 241 29.29 -5.61 5.46
C CYS A 241 30.48 -5.55 4.49
N ASN A 242 30.57 -6.55 3.62
CA ASN A 242 31.47 -6.53 2.47
C ASN A 242 30.97 -5.52 1.43
N ARG A 243 31.48 -4.29 1.53
CA ARG A 243 31.08 -3.15 0.69
C ARG A 243 31.29 -3.41 -0.80
N SER A 244 32.34 -4.11 -1.19
CA SER A 244 32.60 -4.38 -2.62
C SER A 244 31.62 -5.39 -3.21
N ALA A 245 31.17 -6.38 -2.43
CA ALA A 245 30.12 -7.30 -2.86
C ALA A 245 28.76 -6.60 -2.99
N LEU A 246 28.40 -5.76 -2.02
CA LEU A 246 27.16 -4.98 -2.07
C LEU A 246 27.17 -3.97 -3.23
N GLN A 247 28.25 -3.20 -3.39
CA GLN A 247 28.37 -2.20 -4.45
C GLN A 247 28.25 -2.84 -5.84
N ARG A 248 28.93 -3.98 -6.09
CA ARG A 248 28.77 -4.71 -7.36
C ARG A 248 27.32 -5.12 -7.64
N SER A 249 26.56 -5.49 -6.61
CA SER A 249 25.15 -5.85 -6.76
C SER A 249 24.28 -4.63 -7.07
N ILE A 250 24.56 -3.51 -6.42
CA ILE A 250 23.90 -2.22 -6.68
C ILE A 250 24.19 -1.74 -8.11
N ASP A 251 25.46 -1.71 -8.52
CA ASP A 251 25.89 -1.25 -9.84
C ASP A 251 25.21 -2.07 -10.94
N CYS A 252 25.16 -3.40 -10.78
CA CYS A 252 24.47 -4.30 -11.70
C CYS A 252 22.99 -3.94 -11.88
N LEU A 253 22.26 -3.64 -10.78
CA LEU A 253 20.86 -3.22 -10.86
C LEU A 253 20.70 -1.83 -11.49
N VAL A 254 21.58 -0.88 -11.17
CA VAL A 254 21.56 0.46 -11.76
C VAL A 254 21.76 0.36 -13.28
N GLU A 255 22.82 -0.35 -13.71
CA GLU A 255 23.13 -0.56 -15.12
C GLU A 255 22.00 -1.26 -15.87
N GLN A 256 21.38 -2.29 -15.26
CA GLN A 256 20.23 -2.97 -15.84
C GLN A 256 19.09 -1.99 -16.13
N TYR A 257 18.67 -1.19 -15.15
CA TYR A 257 17.53 -0.30 -15.30
C TYR A 257 17.83 0.90 -16.21
N GLU A 258 19.07 1.41 -16.20
CA GLU A 258 19.50 2.47 -17.12
C GLU A 258 19.61 2.00 -18.58
N SER A 259 19.75 0.69 -18.82
CA SER A 259 19.75 0.12 -20.17
C SER A 259 18.38 0.12 -20.86
N TYR A 260 17.29 0.34 -20.11
CA TYR A 260 15.95 0.37 -20.69
C TYR A 260 15.73 1.61 -21.56
N SER A 261 15.08 1.42 -22.71
CA SER A 261 14.87 2.48 -23.72
C SER A 261 14.00 3.65 -23.28
N PHE A 262 13.41 3.59 -22.07
CA PHE A 262 12.56 4.63 -21.50
C PHE A 262 13.32 5.66 -20.65
N ASN A 263 14.66 5.68 -20.69
CA ASN A 263 15.53 6.59 -19.93
C ASN A 263 15.20 6.57 -18.42
N VAL A 264 15.17 5.38 -17.82
CA VAL A 264 14.97 5.23 -16.38
C VAL A 264 16.25 5.63 -15.66
N ASN A 265 16.12 6.42 -14.59
CA ASN A 265 17.25 6.70 -13.71
C ASN A 265 17.38 5.54 -12.70
N GLY A 266 18.30 4.61 -12.97
CA GLY A 266 18.51 3.41 -12.15
C GLY A 266 18.96 3.74 -10.73
N THR A 267 19.75 4.81 -10.57
CA THR A 267 20.16 5.29 -9.24
C THR A 267 18.97 5.82 -8.44
N PHE A 268 18.09 6.59 -9.07
CA PHE A 268 16.89 7.15 -8.43
C PHE A 268 15.87 6.06 -8.05
N THR A 269 15.78 4.99 -8.84
CA THR A 269 14.82 3.88 -8.64
C THR A 269 15.41 2.70 -7.88
N LEU A 270 16.69 2.75 -7.48
CA LEU A 270 17.45 1.63 -6.93
C LEU A 270 16.72 0.84 -5.83
N LEU A 271 16.14 1.55 -4.86
CA LEU A 271 15.50 0.93 -3.71
C LEU A 271 14.25 0.12 -4.09
N GLU A 272 13.43 0.66 -4.99
CA GLU A 272 12.26 -0.01 -5.56
C GLU A 272 12.70 -1.19 -6.44
N ASN A 273 13.69 -0.99 -7.30
CA ASN A 273 14.24 -2.03 -8.17
C ASN A 273 14.81 -3.22 -7.35
N THR A 274 15.44 -2.91 -6.21
CA THR A 274 15.96 -3.91 -5.26
C THR A 274 14.82 -4.69 -4.60
N ALA A 275 13.76 -3.98 -4.17
CA ALA A 275 12.58 -4.60 -3.57
C ALA A 275 11.82 -5.46 -4.58
N ASP A 276 11.68 -5.04 -5.84
CA ASP A 276 11.06 -5.82 -6.92
C ASP A 276 11.86 -7.08 -7.24
N THR A 277 13.15 -6.92 -7.52
CA THR A 277 14.02 -8.04 -7.93
C THR A 277 14.18 -9.05 -6.80
N GLY A 278 14.42 -8.56 -5.58
CA GLY A 278 14.50 -9.39 -4.39
C GLY A 278 13.15 -10.00 -4.03
N GLY A 279 12.06 -9.24 -4.17
CA GLY A 279 10.71 -9.64 -3.81
C GLY A 279 10.23 -10.79 -4.65
N LEU A 280 10.43 -10.72 -5.97
CA LEU A 280 10.15 -11.82 -6.89
C LEU A 280 10.92 -13.09 -6.50
N ALA A 281 12.23 -12.96 -6.20
CA ALA A 281 13.08 -14.09 -5.88
C ALA A 281 12.73 -14.73 -4.53
N VAL A 282 12.34 -13.93 -3.53
CA VAL A 282 11.90 -14.39 -2.21
C VAL A 282 10.52 -15.03 -2.28
N ALA A 283 9.58 -14.41 -3.00
CA ALA A 283 8.23 -14.96 -3.20
C ALA A 283 8.28 -16.31 -3.93
N TYR A 284 9.14 -16.46 -4.94
CA TYR A 284 9.33 -17.74 -5.63
C TYR A 284 9.92 -18.79 -4.68
N GLN A 285 10.93 -18.45 -3.89
CA GLN A 285 11.48 -19.35 -2.88
C GLN A 285 10.42 -19.77 -1.84
N ALA A 286 9.61 -18.82 -1.38
CA ALA A 286 8.50 -19.07 -0.46
C ALA A 286 7.48 -20.03 -1.06
N TYR A 287 7.13 -19.84 -2.33
CA TYR A 287 6.27 -20.74 -3.10
C TYR A 287 6.85 -22.16 -3.19
N LYS A 288 8.13 -22.33 -3.55
CA LYS A 288 8.75 -23.66 -3.58
C LYS A 288 8.80 -24.32 -2.19
N ASN A 289 9.03 -23.54 -1.13
CA ASN A 289 8.97 -24.01 0.24
C ASN A 289 7.54 -24.39 0.67
N TRP A 290 6.54 -23.65 0.21
CA TRP A 290 5.12 -23.91 0.43
C TRP A 290 4.71 -25.26 -0.16
N LEU A 291 5.11 -25.58 -1.39
CA LEU A 291 4.81 -26.86 -2.04
C LEU A 291 5.40 -28.09 -1.33
N LYS A 292 6.55 -27.94 -0.66
CA LYS A 292 7.13 -29.03 0.15
C LYS A 292 6.21 -29.39 1.32
N LYS A 293 5.45 -28.42 1.84
CA LYS A 293 4.51 -28.58 2.96
C LYS A 293 3.09 -28.92 2.48
N HIS A 294 2.68 -28.41 1.32
CA HIS A 294 1.34 -28.57 0.74
C HIS A 294 1.43 -29.27 -0.62
N LYS A 295 1.18 -30.59 -0.63
CA LYS A 295 1.42 -31.45 -1.81
C LYS A 295 0.36 -31.35 -2.91
N GLU A 296 -0.69 -30.56 -2.71
CA GLU A 296 -1.79 -30.42 -3.65
C GLU A 296 -1.82 -29.00 -4.21
N GLU A 297 -1.77 -28.88 -5.53
CA GLU A 297 -2.07 -27.64 -6.24
C GLU A 297 -3.24 -27.87 -7.19
N LYS A 298 -4.05 -26.82 -7.34
CA LYS A 298 -5.11 -26.79 -8.35
C LYS A 298 -4.48 -26.35 -9.67
N ASP A 299 -4.61 -27.18 -10.70
CA ASP A 299 -4.25 -26.75 -12.05
C ASP A 299 -5.23 -25.68 -12.55
N LEU A 300 -4.75 -24.73 -13.35
CA LEU A 300 -5.62 -23.88 -14.16
C LEU A 300 -5.96 -24.61 -15.46
N PRO A 301 -7.22 -25.07 -15.64
CA PRO A 301 -7.58 -25.84 -16.81
C PRO A 301 -7.46 -25.00 -18.08
N LYS A 302 -7.02 -25.63 -19.17
CA LYS A 302 -7.00 -25.09 -20.55
C LYS A 302 -5.91 -24.04 -20.85
N ILE A 303 -5.02 -23.72 -19.92
CA ILE A 303 -3.92 -22.77 -20.16
C ILE A 303 -2.64 -23.49 -20.65
N GLY A 304 -2.40 -24.73 -20.21
CA GLY A 304 -1.26 -25.53 -20.67
C GLY A 304 0.11 -25.07 -20.15
N LEU A 305 0.13 -24.20 -19.14
CA LEU A 305 1.33 -23.73 -18.45
C LEU A 305 1.58 -24.55 -17.18
N SER A 306 2.85 -24.79 -16.85
CA SER A 306 3.23 -25.36 -15.57
C SER A 306 2.98 -24.36 -14.43
N HIS A 307 2.91 -24.83 -13.18
CA HIS A 307 2.77 -23.91 -12.04
C HIS A 307 3.98 -22.97 -11.88
N ASP A 308 5.18 -23.40 -12.25
CA ASP A 308 6.35 -22.50 -12.27
C ASP A 308 6.21 -21.41 -13.34
N GLN A 309 5.56 -21.70 -14.48
CA GLN A 309 5.23 -20.68 -15.49
C GLN A 309 4.08 -19.78 -15.05
N LEU A 310 3.08 -20.31 -14.34
CA LEU A 310 1.94 -19.53 -13.83
C LEU A 310 2.31 -18.57 -12.70
N PHE A 311 3.45 -18.79 -12.04
CA PHE A 311 3.98 -17.86 -11.05
C PHE A 311 4.45 -16.54 -11.68
N TYR A 312 5.01 -16.59 -12.91
CA TYR A 312 5.55 -15.42 -13.63
C TYR A 312 4.52 -14.79 -14.56
#